data_AF-A0A7H4MYF7-F1
#
_entry.id   AF-A0A7H4MYF7-F1
#
_cell.length_a   1.000
_cell.length_b   1.000
_cell.length_c   1.000
_cell.angle_alpha   90.00
_cell.angle_beta   90.00
_cell.angle_gamma   90.00
#
_symmetry.space_group_name_H-M   'P 1'
#
loop_
_entity.id
_entity.type
_entity.pdbx_description
1 polymer ?
#
loop_
_entity_poly.entity_id
_entity_poly.type
_entity_poly.pdbx_seq_one_letter_code
_entity_poly.pdbx_strand_id
1 'polypeptide(L)'
;MANAPGTLPPLPRIGLNFQVPDQHQPISWLGYGPHENYPDRRTSACFLPLAAAAGRDDHTVHFPDGNGLRCDTKRWTGGRWHVAGDFHFSVQPYSTAQLMETDHWHRMKPENGVWIALDAQHMGIGGDDSWTPSVLQQWLLLETQWQYQLTIHFPNNNRGRQPPTLQA
;
A
#
# COMPACT_ATOMS: atom_id res chain seq x y z
N MET A 1 -15.39 13.77 27.26
CA MET A 1 -16.20 12.58 26.94
C MET A 1 -15.26 11.39 27.05
N ALA A 2 -15.57 10.45 27.95
CA ALA A 2 -14.63 9.47 28.48
C ALA A 2 -14.47 8.22 27.58
N ASN A 3 -13.26 7.65 27.54
CA ASN A 3 -12.98 6.36 26.91
C ASN A 3 -12.60 5.33 27.97
N ALA A 4 -13.51 4.37 28.20
CA ALA A 4 -13.35 3.17 29.02
C ALA A 4 -12.66 2.02 28.21
N PRO A 5 -12.21 0.92 28.80
CA PRO A 5 -11.62 -0.18 28.03
C PRO A 5 -12.70 -0.83 27.14
N GLY A 6 -12.55 -0.74 25.81
CA GLY A 6 -13.57 -1.12 24.80
C GLY A 6 -13.94 0.00 23.81
N THR A 7 -13.26 1.14 23.84
CA THR A 7 -13.69 2.41 23.22
C THR A 7 -12.77 2.94 22.11
N LEU A 8 -12.12 2.08 21.34
CA LEU A 8 -11.38 2.57 20.17
C LEU A 8 -12.38 2.85 19.03
N PRO A 9 -12.26 3.99 18.33
CA PRO A 9 -12.99 4.17 17.08
C PRO A 9 -12.57 3.08 16.07
N PRO A 10 -13.38 2.84 15.02
CA PRO A 10 -13.01 1.91 13.95
C PRO A 10 -11.59 2.20 13.46
N LEU A 11 -10.78 1.16 13.29
CA LEU A 11 -9.42 1.33 12.82
C LEU A 11 -9.42 1.72 11.34
N PRO A 12 -8.54 2.62 10.89
CA PRO A 12 -8.49 3.01 9.47
C PRO A 12 -7.89 1.88 8.60
N ARG A 13 -6.93 1.13 9.15
CA ARG A 13 -6.22 0.05 8.45
C ARG A 13 -5.44 -0.83 9.43
N ILE A 14 -5.19 -2.07 9.02
CA ILE A 14 -4.43 -3.07 9.78
C ILE A 14 -3.46 -3.75 8.83
N GLY A 15 -2.16 -3.65 9.11
CA GLY A 15 -1.14 -4.18 8.21
C GLY A 15 0.28 -3.76 8.58
N LEU A 16 1.16 -3.85 7.58
CA LEU A 16 2.56 -3.45 7.66
C LEU A 16 2.80 -2.19 6.83
N ASN A 17 3.59 -1.26 7.38
CA ASN A 17 4.06 -0.08 6.65
C ASN A 17 5.56 0.08 6.91
N PHE A 18 6.36 0.11 5.85
CA PHE A 18 7.81 0.17 5.96
C PHE A 18 8.45 0.83 4.75
N GLN A 19 9.62 1.43 4.95
CA GLN A 19 10.41 2.04 3.89
C GLN A 19 11.51 1.08 3.43
N VAL A 20 11.77 1.07 2.11
CA VAL A 20 12.86 0.31 1.50
C VAL A 20 13.64 1.19 0.53
N PRO A 21 14.91 0.88 0.24
CA PRO A 21 15.64 1.55 -0.82
C PRO A 21 14.91 1.41 -2.16
N ASP A 22 14.81 2.51 -2.91
CA ASP A 22 14.29 2.47 -4.27
C ASP A 22 15.24 1.65 -5.15
N GLN A 23 14.67 0.70 -5.88
CA GLN A 23 15.41 -0.15 -6.82
C GLN A 23 15.20 0.28 -8.26
N HIS A 24 14.36 1.29 -8.51
CA HIS A 24 13.97 1.78 -9.83
C HIS A 24 13.50 0.65 -10.77
N GLN A 25 12.84 -0.37 -10.22
CA GLN A 25 12.31 -1.51 -10.94
C GLN A 25 10.79 -1.45 -11.01
N PRO A 26 10.18 -1.91 -12.13
CA PRO A 26 8.74 -1.96 -12.26
C PRO A 26 8.13 -2.83 -11.15
N ILE A 27 6.89 -2.51 -10.79
CA ILE A 27 6.08 -3.33 -9.90
C ILE A 27 5.14 -4.19 -10.72
N SER A 28 4.83 -5.38 -10.24
CA SER A 28 3.76 -6.21 -10.82
C SER A 28 2.95 -6.89 -9.73
N TRP A 29 1.65 -7.05 -9.96
CA TRP A 29 0.74 -7.64 -8.99
C TRP A 29 -0.36 -8.47 -9.66
N LEU A 30 -0.98 -9.36 -8.90
CA LEU A 30 -2.23 -10.03 -9.23
C LEU A 30 -3.29 -9.55 -8.24
N GLY A 31 -4.25 -8.76 -8.72
CA GLY A 31 -5.28 -8.15 -7.90
C GLY A 31 -6.14 -7.20 -8.72
N TYR A 32 -6.87 -6.30 -8.04
CA TYR A 32 -7.65 -5.27 -8.71
C TYR A 32 -6.76 -4.14 -9.27
N GLY A 33 -7.11 -3.66 -10.47
CA GLY A 33 -6.54 -2.46 -11.08
C GLY A 33 -7.06 -2.24 -12.51
N PRO A 34 -6.34 -1.47 -13.36
CA PRO A 34 -5.01 -0.90 -13.14
C PRO A 34 -4.99 0.31 -12.21
N HIS A 35 -6.09 1.05 -12.11
CA HIS A 35 -6.24 2.27 -11.30
C HIS A 35 -6.47 1.97 -9.82
N GLU A 36 -6.29 3.02 -9.01
CA GLU A 36 -6.56 3.00 -7.58
C GLU A 36 -7.97 2.51 -7.27
N ASN A 37 -8.09 1.69 -6.23
CA ASN A 37 -9.36 1.18 -5.77
C ASN A 37 -9.36 0.94 -4.26
N TYR A 38 -10.54 1.12 -3.66
CA TYR A 38 -10.80 0.94 -2.22
C TYR A 38 -11.92 -0.08 -2.00
N PRO A 39 -12.09 -0.64 -0.79
CA PRO A 39 -13.11 -1.64 -0.51
C PRO A 39 -14.51 -1.22 -0.98
N ASP A 40 -14.89 0.04 -0.72
CA ASP A 40 -16.16 0.66 -1.12
C ASP A 40 -16.16 1.29 -2.52
N ARG A 41 -15.02 1.32 -3.21
CA ARG A 41 -14.84 1.93 -4.54
C ARG A 41 -13.90 1.09 -5.42
N ARG A 42 -14.29 -0.15 -5.73
CA ARG A 42 -13.51 -1.08 -6.56
C ARG A 42 -14.25 -1.71 -7.74
N THR A 43 -15.55 -1.45 -7.89
CA THR A 43 -16.39 -2.12 -8.90
C THR A 43 -15.98 -1.83 -10.35
N SER A 44 -15.26 -0.74 -10.59
CA SER A 44 -14.68 -0.41 -11.90
C SER A 44 -13.33 -1.06 -12.18
N ALA A 45 -12.68 -1.63 -11.15
CA ALA A 45 -11.39 -2.30 -11.28
C ALA A 45 -11.59 -3.77 -11.67
N CYS A 46 -10.72 -4.26 -12.54
CA CYS A 46 -10.74 -5.67 -12.96
C CYS A 46 -9.67 -6.45 -12.18
N PHE A 47 -9.99 -7.70 -11.84
CA PHE A 47 -9.04 -8.60 -11.20
C PHE A 47 -8.20 -9.34 -12.24
N LEU A 48 -6.92 -9.00 -12.39
CA LEU A 48 -6.00 -9.61 -13.37
C LEU A 48 -4.52 -9.40 -12.99
N PRO A 49 -3.58 -10.09 -13.66
CA PRO A 49 -2.16 -9.77 -13.58
C PRO A 49 -1.87 -8.40 -14.21
N LEU A 50 -1.23 -7.51 -13.46
CA LEU A 50 -0.97 -6.12 -13.81
C LEU A 50 0.50 -5.77 -13.55
N ALA A 51 0.99 -4.75 -14.26
CA ALA A 51 2.33 -4.20 -14.05
C ALA A 51 2.33 -2.69 -14.26
N ALA A 52 3.16 -1.98 -13.51
CA ALA A 52 3.35 -0.54 -13.61
C ALA A 52 4.83 -0.18 -13.52
N ALA A 53 5.21 0.93 -14.17
CA ALA A 53 6.56 1.46 -14.04
C ALA A 53 6.82 1.93 -12.60
N ALA A 54 8.09 1.86 -12.17
CA ALA A 54 8.51 2.39 -10.87
C ALA A 54 8.08 3.87 -10.75
N GLY A 55 7.36 4.21 -9.68
CA GLY A 55 6.98 5.60 -9.39
C GLY A 55 5.92 6.22 -10.31
N ARG A 56 5.15 5.42 -11.06
CA ARG A 56 4.01 5.92 -11.85
C ARG A 56 2.70 5.36 -11.36
N ASP A 57 2.24 5.92 -10.26
CA ASP A 57 0.83 5.93 -9.91
C ASP A 57 0.45 7.36 -9.58
N ASP A 58 0.57 8.22 -10.59
CA ASP A 58 0.40 9.66 -10.46
C ASP A 58 -1.09 10.00 -10.49
N HIS A 59 -1.79 9.62 -9.43
CA HIS A 59 -3.00 10.32 -9.04
C HIS A 59 -2.54 11.52 -8.19
N THR A 60 -2.17 12.62 -8.85
CA THR A 60 -1.91 13.89 -8.15
C THR A 60 -3.21 14.34 -7.48
N VAL A 61 -3.39 13.95 -6.22
CA VAL A 61 -4.42 14.51 -5.35
C VAL A 61 -4.02 15.94 -4.98
N HIS A 62 -4.97 16.88 -5.02
CA HIS A 62 -4.68 18.29 -4.71
C HIS A 62 -4.24 18.49 -3.25
N PHE A 63 -4.74 17.66 -2.34
CA PHE A 63 -4.34 17.58 -0.94
C PHE A 63 -3.62 16.25 -0.71
N PRO A 64 -2.43 16.25 -0.06
CA PRO A 64 -1.76 15.02 0.32
C PRO A 64 -2.66 14.20 1.26
N ASP A 65 -3.01 12.99 0.85
CA ASP A 65 -3.86 12.07 1.62
C ASP A 65 -3.41 10.61 1.44
N GLY A 66 -4.13 9.68 2.06
CA GLY A 66 -3.94 8.26 1.78
C GLY A 66 -4.45 7.93 0.38
N ASN A 67 -3.53 7.71 -0.55
CA ASN A 67 -3.82 7.31 -1.93
C ASN A 67 -2.94 6.13 -2.42
N GLY A 68 -3.23 5.65 -3.62
CA GLY A 68 -2.54 4.57 -4.33
C GLY A 68 -2.96 3.15 -3.93
N LEU A 69 -4.03 2.97 -3.16
CA LEU A 69 -4.45 1.64 -2.71
C LEU A 69 -4.87 0.73 -3.88
N ARG A 70 -4.47 -0.53 -3.82
CA ARG A 70 -4.93 -1.63 -4.69
C ARG A 70 -5.46 -2.77 -3.83
N CYS A 71 -6.75 -3.08 -3.93
CA CYS A 71 -7.40 -4.10 -3.13
C CYS A 71 -7.19 -5.52 -3.66
N ASP A 72 -7.48 -6.49 -2.78
CA ASP A 72 -7.48 -7.94 -2.99
C ASP A 72 -6.28 -8.48 -3.79
N THR A 73 -5.09 -7.99 -3.46
CA THR A 73 -3.85 -8.46 -4.07
C THR A 73 -3.45 -9.81 -3.50
N LYS A 74 -3.21 -10.76 -4.40
CA LYS A 74 -2.75 -12.12 -4.07
C LYS A 74 -1.22 -12.25 -4.12
N ARG A 75 -0.61 -11.51 -5.04
CA ARG A 75 0.84 -11.50 -5.28
C ARG A 75 1.26 -10.10 -5.67
N TRP A 76 2.38 -9.64 -5.12
CA TRP A 76 3.02 -8.38 -5.49
C TRP A 76 4.52 -8.60 -5.61
N THR A 77 5.14 -7.93 -6.58
CA THR A 77 6.58 -7.93 -6.80
C THR A 77 7.05 -6.52 -7.07
N GLY A 78 8.19 -6.15 -6.48
CA GLY A 78 8.84 -4.87 -6.70
C GLY A 78 10.32 -4.99 -6.38
N GLY A 79 11.16 -4.94 -7.41
CA GLY A 79 12.58 -5.25 -7.26
C GLY A 79 12.79 -6.66 -6.70
N ARG A 80 13.60 -6.78 -5.65
CA ARG A 80 13.83 -8.05 -4.93
C ARG A 80 12.69 -8.48 -4.01
N TRP A 81 11.65 -7.68 -3.82
CA TRP A 81 10.59 -7.97 -2.88
C TRP A 81 9.49 -8.78 -3.56
N HIS A 82 9.19 -9.97 -3.03
CA HIS A 82 8.08 -10.78 -3.49
C HIS A 82 7.15 -11.08 -2.31
N VAL A 83 5.91 -10.63 -2.43
CA VAL A 83 4.89 -10.74 -1.39
C VAL A 83 3.74 -11.60 -1.91
N ALA A 84 3.27 -12.53 -1.09
CA ALA A 84 2.08 -13.34 -1.36
C ALA A 84 1.21 -13.45 -0.11
N GLY A 85 -0.10 -13.50 -0.31
CA GLY A 85 -1.09 -13.56 0.76
C GLY A 85 -2.40 -12.92 0.32
N ASP A 86 -3.20 -12.47 1.28
CA ASP A 86 -4.43 -11.73 1.04
C ASP A 86 -4.27 -10.33 1.63
N PHE A 87 -4.06 -9.34 0.78
CA PHE A 87 -3.75 -7.97 1.23
C PHE A 87 -4.18 -6.91 0.22
N HIS A 88 -4.22 -5.69 0.68
CA HIS A 88 -4.20 -4.49 -0.15
C HIS A 88 -2.79 -3.91 -0.09
N PHE A 89 -2.36 -3.24 -1.15
CA PHE A 89 -1.08 -2.56 -1.12
C PHE A 89 -1.16 -1.14 -1.64
N SER A 90 -0.21 -0.31 -1.21
CA SER A 90 0.15 0.93 -1.87
C SER A 90 1.67 1.12 -1.82
N VAL A 91 2.20 1.84 -2.80
CA VAL A 91 3.61 2.19 -2.89
C VAL A 91 3.72 3.68 -3.14
N GLN A 92 4.44 4.38 -2.27
CA GLN A 92 4.52 5.85 -2.27
C GLN A 92 5.96 6.32 -2.11
N PRO A 93 6.36 7.44 -2.74
CA PRO A 93 7.66 8.07 -2.46
C PRO A 93 7.63 8.90 -1.15
N TYR A 94 6.47 8.99 -0.49
CA TYR A 94 6.24 9.81 0.70
C TYR A 94 5.80 8.96 1.90
N SER A 95 6.27 9.31 3.10
CA SER A 95 5.78 8.68 4.34
C SER A 95 4.35 9.08 4.66
N THR A 96 3.67 8.25 5.47
CA THR A 96 2.37 8.60 6.06
C THR A 96 2.44 9.88 6.88
N ALA A 97 3.54 10.11 7.61
CA ALA A 97 3.74 11.35 8.37
C ALA A 97 3.75 12.57 7.44
N GLN A 98 4.49 12.49 6.34
CA GLN A 98 4.56 13.59 5.37
C GLN A 98 3.20 13.87 4.71
N LEU A 99 2.44 12.82 4.36
CA LEU A 99 1.09 12.95 3.81
C LEU A 99 0.13 13.63 4.82
N MET A 100 0.30 13.39 6.12
CA MET A 100 -0.54 14.00 7.16
C MET A 100 -0.13 15.44 7.51
N GLU A 101 1.15 15.77 7.41
CA GLU A 101 1.69 17.07 7.83
C GLU A 101 1.71 18.11 6.71
N THR A 102 1.64 17.67 5.45
CA THR A 102 1.76 18.54 4.29
C THR A 102 0.38 18.93 3.77
N ASP A 103 0.14 20.24 3.64
CA ASP A 103 -1.14 20.79 3.22
C ASP A 103 -1.33 20.86 1.70
N HIS A 104 -0.26 20.84 0.91
CA HIS A 104 -0.32 20.95 -0.55
C HIS A 104 0.66 20.01 -1.24
N TRP A 105 0.20 19.32 -2.29
CA TRP A 105 0.97 18.30 -3.01
C TRP A 105 2.35 18.78 -3.51
N HIS A 106 2.45 20.04 -3.98
CA HIS A 106 3.71 20.58 -4.52
C HIS A 106 4.79 20.81 -3.44
N ARG A 107 4.43 20.69 -2.16
CA ARG A 107 5.36 20.78 -1.02
C ARG A 107 5.89 19.42 -0.60
N MET A 108 5.29 18.34 -1.12
CA MET A 108 5.75 16.97 -0.89
C MET A 108 7.14 16.80 -1.50
N LYS A 109 8.01 16.15 -0.75
CA LYS A 109 9.39 15.83 -1.11
C LYS A 109 9.56 14.31 -1.05
N PRO A 110 9.89 13.68 -2.18
CA PRO A 110 10.23 12.27 -2.20
C PRO A 110 11.32 11.98 -1.15
N GLU A 111 11.13 10.91 -0.39
CA GLU A 111 12.09 10.48 0.61
C GLU A 111 13.17 9.57 -0.02
N ASN A 112 14.23 9.27 0.74
CA ASN A 112 15.32 8.40 0.28
C ASN A 112 14.90 6.92 0.30
N GLY A 113 13.94 6.56 -0.55
CA GLY A 113 13.38 5.22 -0.67
C GLY A 113 11.93 5.26 -1.14
N VAL A 114 11.28 4.10 -1.05
CA VAL A 114 9.84 3.96 -1.30
C VAL A 114 9.18 3.37 -0.07
N TRP A 115 8.03 3.93 0.29
CA TRP A 115 7.15 3.43 1.33
C TRP A 115 6.23 2.38 0.75
N ILE A 116 6.22 1.21 1.37
CA ILE A 116 5.37 0.08 1.00
C ILE A 116 4.41 -0.18 2.15
N ALA A 117 3.13 -0.19 1.81
CA ALA A 117 2.02 -0.51 2.67
C ALA A 117 1.44 -1.86 2.24
N LEU A 118 1.31 -2.80 3.17
CA LEU A 118 0.68 -4.11 2.97
C LEU A 118 -0.42 -4.28 4.02
N ASP A 119 -1.65 -3.95 3.65
CA ASP A 119 -2.80 -3.97 4.55
C ASP A 119 -3.54 -5.29 4.45
N ALA A 120 -3.70 -5.99 5.58
CA ALA A 120 -4.64 -7.09 5.65
C ALA A 120 -6.09 -6.61 5.56
N GLN A 121 -6.37 -5.44 6.12
CA GLN A 121 -7.67 -4.80 6.13
C GLN A 121 -7.51 -3.30 5.98
N HIS A 122 -8.39 -2.67 5.22
CA HIS A 122 -8.44 -1.22 5.06
C HIS A 122 -9.90 -0.79 5.14
N MET A 123 -10.17 0.31 5.84
CA MET A 123 -11.51 0.89 5.89
C MET A 123 -11.90 1.46 4.51
N GLY A 124 -13.20 1.53 4.21
CA GLY A 124 -13.69 2.32 3.09
C GLY A 124 -13.36 3.81 3.24
N ILE A 125 -13.46 4.56 2.14
CA ILE A 125 -13.20 6.01 2.13
C ILE A 125 -14.47 6.83 2.43
N GLY A 126 -15.66 6.29 2.18
CA GLY A 126 -16.94 6.99 2.28
C GLY A 126 -17.20 7.92 1.09
N GLY A 127 -17.97 8.99 1.32
CA GLY A 127 -18.21 10.03 0.31
C GLY A 127 -19.67 10.38 0.04
N ASP A 128 -20.62 9.93 0.86
CA ASP A 128 -22.02 10.41 0.79
C ASP A 128 -22.10 11.93 0.97
N ASP A 129 -21.29 12.45 1.91
CA ASP A 129 -20.92 13.86 2.02
C ASP A 129 -19.50 14.01 2.60
N SER A 130 -18.99 15.24 2.64
CA SER A 130 -17.64 15.57 3.12
C SER A 130 -17.62 16.31 4.47
N TRP A 131 -18.72 16.30 5.22
CA TRP A 131 -18.84 17.00 6.51
C TRP A 131 -19.42 16.13 7.63
N THR A 132 -19.76 14.87 7.34
CA THR A 132 -20.11 13.83 8.32
C THR A 132 -19.35 12.53 8.04
N PRO A 133 -19.18 11.64 9.05
CA PRO A 133 -18.68 10.29 8.81
C PRO A 133 -19.61 9.53 7.86
N SER A 134 -19.10 9.15 6.69
CA SER A 134 -19.91 8.59 5.59
C SER A 134 -19.44 7.23 5.09
N VAL A 135 -18.58 6.54 5.85
CA VAL A 135 -18.22 5.14 5.55
C VAL A 135 -19.34 4.23 6.04
N LEU A 136 -19.94 3.47 5.13
CA LEU A 136 -20.98 2.50 5.48
C LEU A 136 -20.44 1.43 6.45
N GLN A 137 -21.28 0.95 7.35
CA GLN A 137 -20.90 0.03 8.43
C GLN A 137 -20.15 -1.22 7.94
N GLN A 138 -20.52 -1.76 6.77
CA GLN A 138 -19.88 -2.93 6.17
C GLN A 138 -18.41 -2.71 5.73
N TRP A 139 -17.98 -1.44 5.64
CA TRP A 139 -16.62 -1.05 5.28
C TRP A 139 -15.85 -0.46 6.46
N LEU A 140 -16.42 -0.47 7.67
CA LEU A 140 -15.76 -0.11 8.92
C LEU A 140 -15.05 -1.33 9.52
N LEU A 141 -13.85 -1.10 10.06
CA LEU A 141 -13.09 -2.13 10.78
C LEU A 141 -13.51 -2.13 12.26
N LEU A 142 -14.59 -2.85 12.57
CA LEU A 142 -15.23 -2.89 13.90
C LEU A 142 -14.78 -4.07 14.78
N GLU A 143 -14.06 -5.04 14.23
CA GLU A 143 -13.62 -6.20 15.00
C GLU A 143 -12.52 -5.82 16.01
N THR A 144 -12.45 -6.57 17.11
CA THR A 144 -11.49 -6.34 18.20
C THR A 144 -10.28 -7.26 18.13
N GLN A 145 -10.30 -8.25 17.23
CA GLN A 145 -9.23 -9.20 17.02
C GLN A 145 -9.04 -9.40 15.52
N TRP A 146 -7.79 -9.33 15.08
CA TRP A 146 -7.44 -9.44 13.67
C TRP A 146 -6.27 -10.40 13.52
N GLN A 147 -6.37 -11.31 12.56
CA GLN A 147 -5.31 -12.25 12.22
C GLN A 147 -5.10 -12.20 10.72
N TYR A 148 -3.83 -12.12 10.31
CA TYR A 148 -3.46 -12.11 8.91
C TYR A 148 -2.09 -12.73 8.72
N GLN A 149 -1.83 -13.19 7.50
CA GLN A 149 -0.56 -13.80 7.13
C GLN A 149 -0.10 -13.28 5.78
N LEU A 150 1.19 -12.95 5.71
CA LEU A 150 1.88 -12.57 4.48
C LEU A 150 3.16 -13.37 4.39
N THR A 151 3.52 -13.80 3.18
CA THR A 151 4.82 -14.38 2.89
C THR A 151 5.65 -13.38 2.12
N ILE A 152 6.76 -12.95 2.70
CA ILE A 152 7.75 -12.10 2.04
C ILE A 152 8.98 -12.96 1.76
N HIS A 153 9.39 -13.03 0.51
CA HIS A 153 10.62 -13.71 0.13
C HIS A 153 11.47 -12.85 -0.80
N PHE A 154 12.77 -13.11 -0.75
CA PHE A 154 13.77 -12.43 -1.56
C PHE A 154 14.48 -13.49 -2.41
N PRO A 155 14.28 -13.52 -3.73
CA PRO A 155 14.98 -14.48 -4.57
C PRO A 155 16.50 -14.20 -4.52
N ASN A 156 17.29 -15.26 -4.34
CA ASN A 156 18.74 -15.16 -4.37
C ASN A 156 19.22 -14.88 -5.80
N ASN A 157 19.75 -13.68 -6.03
CA ASN A 157 20.48 -13.34 -7.25
C ASN A 157 21.91 -13.92 -7.21
N ASN A 158 22.04 -15.25 -7.17
CA ASN A 158 23.35 -15.93 -7.28
C ASN A 158 23.79 -16.16 -8.74
N ARG A 159 23.25 -15.41 -9.71
CA ARG A 159 23.75 -15.40 -11.09
C ARG A 159 24.67 -14.20 -11.29
N GLY A 160 25.97 -14.33 -10.97
CA GLY A 160 26.94 -13.32 -11.41
C GLY A 160 28.28 -13.19 -10.69
N ARG A 161 28.53 -13.84 -9.54
CA ARG A 161 29.90 -13.91 -9.01
C ARG A 161 30.68 -14.99 -9.76
N GLN A 162 31.31 -14.62 -10.87
CA GLN A 162 32.49 -15.37 -11.32
C GLN A 162 33.53 -15.31 -10.19
N PRO A 163 34.12 -16.44 -9.76
CA PRO A 163 35.26 -16.40 -8.86
C PRO A 163 36.39 -15.59 -9.50
N PRO A 164 37.17 -14.80 -8.75
CA PRO A 164 38.30 -14.10 -9.31
C PRO A 164 39.23 -15.11 -9.96
N THR A 165 39.52 -14.91 -11.24
CA THR A 165 40.50 -15.71 -11.97
C THR A 165 41.85 -15.45 -11.30
N LEU A 166 42.39 -16.46 -10.61
CA LEU A 166 43.78 -16.43 -10.15
C LEU A 166 44.65 -16.43 -11.42
N GLN A 167 45.27 -15.30 -11.72
CA GLN A 167 46.39 -15.26 -12.65
C GLN A 167 47.59 -15.89 -11.94
N ALA A 168 48.14 -16.95 -12.54
CA ALA A 168 49.36 -17.61 -12.14
C ALA A 168 50.59 -16.84 -12.67
#